data_AF-A0A522EYC9-F1
#
_entry.id   AF-A0A522EYC9-F1
#
_cell.length_a   1.000
_cell.length_b   1.000
_cell.length_c   1.000
_cell.angle_alpha   90.00
_cell.angle_beta   90.00
_cell.angle_gamma   90.00
#
_symmetry.space_group_name_H-M   'P 1'
#
loop_
_entity.id
_entity.type
_entity.pdbx_description
1 polymer ?
#
loop_
_entity_poly.entity_id
_entity_poly.type
_entity_poly.pdbx_seq_one_letter_code
_entity_poly.pdbx_strand_id
1 'polypeptide(L)'
;EGAQSLTAVSSERVTLKNMLLAMRQWLGFKKTRFISIPLFLIKLTAKFGDYVPYSTVNTPAIHMLELGNTTNAAQAKKFQDLARVTPMNFSTGLQQHPASTADRWYAKLSLLRPLLRFSLVFMWLMSALTSLLPYTQAESYSLLQQVGIPLVAIGPSLYAAILLNAIIGIGLLFNYQTKINYILQAAVIIFYMLVISIKLPYLWLEPFGPIVKNIPILMSILVLYTMES
;
A
#
# COMPACT_ATOMS: atom_id res chain seq x y z
N GLU A 1 -36.56 -19.52 26.66
CA GLU A 1 -36.65 -18.06 26.38
C GLU A 1 -35.98 -17.79 25.04
N GLY A 2 -36.65 -17.06 24.14
CA GLY A 2 -36.14 -16.80 22.78
C GLY A 2 -35.02 -15.75 22.79
N ALA A 3 -34.03 -15.90 21.91
CA ALA A 3 -32.95 -14.92 21.77
C ALA A 3 -33.53 -13.54 21.44
N GLN A 4 -33.30 -12.55 22.30
CA GLN A 4 -33.70 -11.17 22.06
C GLN A 4 -32.55 -10.40 21.40
N SER A 5 -32.81 -9.77 20.26
CA SER A 5 -31.86 -8.85 19.62
C SER A 5 -31.99 -7.45 20.22
N LEU A 6 -30.86 -6.86 20.62
CA LEU A 6 -30.78 -5.49 21.12
C LEU A 6 -29.91 -4.64 20.19
N THR A 7 -30.35 -3.42 19.90
CA THR A 7 -29.66 -2.52 18.97
C THR A 7 -28.80 -1.53 19.74
N ALA A 8 -27.50 -1.79 19.80
CA ALA A 8 -26.53 -0.86 20.39
C ALA A 8 -26.20 0.26 19.39
N VAL A 9 -26.47 1.51 19.77
CA VAL A 9 -26.18 2.70 18.95
C VAL A 9 -25.56 3.81 19.78
N SER A 10 -24.89 4.75 19.11
CA SER A 10 -24.43 5.99 19.76
C SER A 10 -25.62 6.80 20.31
N SER A 11 -25.39 7.63 21.33
CA SER A 11 -26.45 8.48 21.90
C SER A 11 -27.02 9.49 20.90
N GLU A 12 -26.25 9.86 19.88
CA GLU A 12 -26.66 10.80 18.84
C GLU A 12 -26.46 10.21 17.43
N ARG A 13 -27.35 10.57 16.51
CA ARG A 13 -27.21 10.24 15.09
C ARG A 13 -26.07 11.05 14.50
N VAL A 14 -25.12 10.38 13.86
CA VAL A 14 -23.98 11.02 13.20
C VAL A 14 -23.86 10.51 11.78
N THR A 15 -23.61 11.42 10.84
CA THR A 15 -23.38 11.08 9.43
C THR A 15 -21.93 10.63 9.22
N LEU A 16 -21.68 9.81 8.19
CA LEU A 16 -20.31 9.42 7.82
C LEU A 16 -19.41 10.65 7.58
N LYS A 17 -19.95 11.71 6.96
CA LYS A 17 -19.24 12.98 6.76
C LYS A 17 -18.77 13.59 8.09
N ASN A 18 -19.65 13.62 9.09
CA ASN A 18 -19.33 14.18 10.40
C ASN A 18 -18.36 13.28 11.19
N MET A 19 -18.48 11.94 11.06
CA MET A 19 -17.51 11.01 11.63
C MET A 19 -16.11 11.27 11.05
N LEU A 20 -15.97 11.39 9.72
CA LEU A 20 -14.69 11.67 9.06
C LEU A 20 -14.09 13.02 9.46
N LEU A 21 -14.93 14.05 9.62
CA LEU A 21 -14.50 15.36 10.14
C LEU A 21 -13.99 15.28 11.57
N ALA A 22 -14.72 14.57 12.45
CA ALA A 22 -14.32 14.37 13.84
C ALA A 22 -13.00 13.59 13.94
N MET A 23 -12.84 12.50 13.18
CA MET A 23 -11.59 11.75 13.10
C MET A 23 -10.43 12.62 12.60
N ARG A 24 -10.66 13.45 11.58
CA ARG A 24 -9.62 14.34 11.05
C ARG A 24 -9.19 15.40 12.07
N GLN A 25 -10.15 15.96 12.80
CA GLN A 25 -9.87 16.91 13.88
C GLN A 25 -9.13 16.23 15.04
N TRP A 26 -9.55 15.02 15.40
CA TRP A 26 -8.90 14.19 16.43
C TRP A 26 -7.43 13.91 16.08
N LEU A 27 -7.13 13.61 14.81
CA LEU A 27 -5.76 13.49 14.29
C LEU A 27 -4.99 14.83 14.25
N GLY A 28 -5.61 15.96 14.58
CA GLY A 28 -4.98 17.29 14.55
C GLY A 28 -4.74 17.83 13.14
N PHE A 29 -5.44 17.32 12.12
CA PHE A 29 -5.30 17.82 10.75
C PHE A 29 -6.22 19.03 10.48
N LYS A 30 -5.77 19.95 9.63
CA LYS A 30 -6.55 21.11 9.19
C LYS A 30 -7.84 20.70 8.48
N LYS A 31 -8.89 21.53 8.52
CA LYS A 31 -10.16 21.30 7.81
C LYS A 31 -9.92 20.91 6.34
N THR A 32 -10.67 19.92 5.85
CA THR A 32 -10.61 19.44 4.47
C THR A 32 -11.86 19.81 3.69
N ARG A 33 -11.77 19.79 2.37
CA ARG A 33 -12.92 19.88 1.48
C ARG A 33 -13.44 18.47 1.20
N PHE A 34 -14.76 18.37 1.04
CA PHE A 34 -15.41 17.16 0.55
C PHE A 34 -15.82 17.38 -0.89
N ILE A 35 -15.65 16.35 -1.71
CA ILE A 35 -16.10 16.32 -3.09
C ILE A 35 -17.21 15.29 -3.15
N SER A 36 -18.36 15.66 -3.72
CA SER A 36 -19.46 14.73 -3.93
C SER A 36 -19.15 13.85 -5.12
N ILE A 37 -19.09 12.54 -4.89
CA ILE A 37 -18.88 11.54 -5.94
C ILE A 37 -20.22 10.88 -6.25
N PRO A 38 -20.67 10.87 -7.52
CA PRO A 38 -21.86 10.14 -7.93
C PRO A 38 -21.85 8.68 -7.46
N LEU A 39 -22.98 8.20 -6.92
CA LEU A 39 -23.09 6.87 -6.32
C LEU A 39 -22.72 5.73 -7.31
N PHE A 40 -23.01 5.91 -8.60
CA PHE A 40 -22.66 4.91 -9.61
C PHE A 40 -21.14 4.71 -9.73
N LEU A 41 -20.34 5.77 -9.59
CA LEU A 41 -18.87 5.68 -9.61
C LEU A 41 -18.38 4.93 -8.38
N ILE A 42 -18.96 5.23 -7.20
CA ILE A 42 -18.63 4.52 -5.96
C ILE A 42 -18.94 3.02 -6.11
N LYS A 43 -20.12 2.67 -6.62
CA LYS A 43 -20.50 1.27 -6.87
C LYS A 43 -19.60 0.58 -7.90
N LEU A 44 -19.17 1.29 -8.93
CA LEU A 44 -18.20 0.76 -9.90
C LEU A 44 -16.86 0.47 -9.23
N THR A 45 -16.33 1.40 -8.43
CA THR A 45 -15.08 1.19 -7.69
C THR A 45 -15.19 0.08 -6.64
N ALA A 46 -16.35 -0.08 -6.01
CA ALA A 46 -16.62 -1.14 -5.04
C ALA A 46 -16.54 -2.54 -5.65
N LYS A 47 -17.02 -2.72 -6.89
CA LYS A 47 -16.87 -3.99 -7.63
C LYS A 47 -15.41 -4.36 -7.86
N PHE A 48 -14.55 -3.39 -8.18
CA PHE A 48 -13.12 -3.66 -8.28
C PHE A 48 -12.52 -3.99 -6.92
N GLY A 49 -12.97 -3.31 -5.87
CA GLY A 49 -12.53 -3.55 -4.50
C GLY A 49 -12.86 -4.95 -3.97
N ASP A 50 -13.87 -5.63 -4.51
CA ASP A 50 -14.19 -7.03 -4.14
C ASP A 50 -13.06 -8.01 -4.51
N TYR A 51 -12.24 -7.66 -5.52
CA TYR A 51 -11.08 -8.46 -5.95
C TYR A 51 -9.77 -8.04 -5.26
N VAL A 52 -9.77 -6.94 -4.52
CA VAL A 52 -8.59 -6.42 -3.83
C VAL A 52 -8.61 -6.88 -2.37
N PRO A 53 -7.64 -7.68 -1.93
CA PRO A 53 -7.55 -8.10 -0.53
C PRO A 53 -7.55 -6.89 0.40
N TYR A 54 -8.37 -6.95 1.45
CA TYR A 54 -8.50 -5.90 2.48
C TYR A 54 -8.99 -4.54 1.95
N SER A 55 -9.70 -4.49 0.81
CA SER A 55 -10.31 -3.25 0.34
C SER A 55 -11.32 -2.70 1.35
N THR A 56 -11.19 -1.42 1.69
CA THR A 56 -12.18 -0.68 2.51
C THR A 56 -13.38 -0.19 1.69
N VAL A 57 -13.27 -0.22 0.36
CA VAL A 57 -14.34 0.16 -0.57
C VAL A 57 -14.70 -1.07 -1.38
N ASN A 58 -15.71 -1.80 -0.92
CA ASN A 58 -16.17 -3.05 -1.53
C ASN A 58 -17.70 -3.09 -1.52
N THR A 59 -18.30 -3.98 -2.31
CA THR A 59 -19.76 -4.03 -2.50
C THR A 59 -20.51 -4.20 -1.17
N PRO A 60 -20.10 -5.11 -0.25
CA PRO A 60 -20.71 -5.22 1.08
C PRO A 60 -20.67 -3.93 1.90
N ALA A 61 -19.51 -3.25 1.95
CA ALA A 61 -19.34 -2.02 2.74
C ALA A 61 -20.26 -0.90 2.24
N ILE A 62 -20.35 -0.71 0.91
CA ILE A 62 -21.25 0.29 0.34
C ILE A 62 -22.71 -0.06 0.60
N HIS A 63 -23.09 -1.34 0.46
CA HIS A 63 -24.45 -1.80 0.77
C HIS A 63 -24.81 -1.54 2.24
N MET A 64 -23.89 -1.84 3.18
CA MET A 64 -24.10 -1.55 4.61
C MET A 64 -24.24 -0.05 4.91
N LEU A 65 -23.51 0.81 4.18
CA LEU A 65 -23.66 2.26 4.32
C LEU A 65 -25.01 2.76 3.78
N GLU A 66 -25.52 2.15 2.71
CA GLU A 66 -26.84 2.48 2.13
C GLU A 66 -28.01 2.08 3.03
N LEU A 67 -27.89 0.99 3.80
CA LEU A 67 -28.93 0.54 4.73
C LEU A 67 -29.22 1.53 5.86
N GLY A 68 -28.28 2.42 6.18
CA GLY A 68 -28.41 3.39 7.26
C GLY A 68 -28.44 2.71 8.63
N ASN A 69 -27.27 2.61 9.27
CA ASN A 69 -27.11 2.00 10.61
C ASN A 69 -27.66 2.89 11.73
N THR A 70 -28.97 3.15 11.73
CA THR A 70 -29.68 3.97 12.73
C THR A 70 -30.85 3.19 13.32
N THR A 71 -31.29 3.61 14.51
CA THR A 71 -32.44 3.02 15.19
C THR A 71 -33.44 4.09 15.65
N ASN A 72 -34.59 3.64 16.16
CA ASN A 72 -35.60 4.49 16.77
C ASN A 72 -35.35 4.66 18.28
N ALA A 73 -35.94 5.69 18.87
CA ALA A 73 -35.72 6.02 20.29
C ALA A 73 -36.19 4.89 21.24
N ALA A 74 -37.24 4.15 20.86
CA ALA A 74 -37.77 3.04 21.67
C ALA A 74 -36.78 1.86 21.76
N GLN A 75 -36.17 1.47 20.65
CA GLN A 75 -35.16 0.41 20.59
C GLN A 75 -33.87 0.82 21.30
N ALA A 76 -33.43 2.08 21.12
CA ALA A 76 -32.26 2.61 21.84
C ALA A 76 -32.50 2.61 23.36
N LYS A 77 -33.68 3.04 23.82
CA LYS A 77 -34.04 3.01 25.24
C LYS A 77 -34.12 1.58 25.78
N LYS A 78 -34.72 0.65 25.03
CA LYS A 78 -34.76 -0.78 25.38
C LYS A 78 -33.36 -1.35 25.60
N PHE A 79 -32.38 -1.00 24.75
CA PHE A 79 -30.99 -1.39 24.95
C PHE A 79 -30.43 -0.81 26.26
N GLN A 80 -30.63 0.48 26.52
CA GLN A 80 -30.12 1.14 27.72
C GLN A 80 -30.70 0.55 29.01
N ASP A 81 -32.01 0.28 29.02
CA ASP A 81 -32.72 -0.26 30.18
C ASP A 81 -32.26 -1.70 30.51
N LEU A 82 -32.06 -2.54 29.48
CA LEU A 82 -31.64 -3.93 29.65
C LEU A 82 -30.14 -4.08 29.90
N ALA A 83 -29.30 -3.37 29.14
CA ALA A 83 -27.85 -3.43 29.26
C ALA A 83 -27.31 -2.61 30.43
N ARG A 84 -28.12 -1.69 30.99
CA ARG A 84 -27.73 -0.72 32.03
C ARG A 84 -26.51 0.13 31.65
N VAL A 85 -26.38 0.41 30.37
CA VAL A 85 -25.29 1.22 29.79
C VAL A 85 -25.91 2.32 28.94
N THR A 86 -25.49 3.56 29.15
CA THR A 86 -25.81 4.69 28.26
C THR A 86 -24.63 4.91 27.31
N PRO A 87 -24.78 4.58 26.01
CA PRO A 87 -23.70 4.79 25.03
C PRO A 87 -23.33 6.25 24.93
N MET A 88 -22.05 6.55 24.74
CA MET A 88 -21.57 7.91 24.52
C MET A 88 -21.78 8.35 23.07
N ASN A 89 -21.76 9.66 22.84
CA ASN A 89 -21.71 10.17 21.48
C ASN A 89 -20.32 9.88 20.86
N PHE A 90 -20.25 9.81 19.54
CA PHE A 90 -19.02 9.47 18.82
C PHE A 90 -17.85 10.39 19.16
N SER A 91 -18.08 11.71 19.20
CA SER A 91 -17.02 12.71 19.43
C SER A 91 -16.45 12.66 20.84
N THR A 92 -17.30 12.47 21.85
CA THR A 92 -16.90 12.32 23.25
C THR A 92 -16.10 11.03 23.44
N GLY A 93 -16.57 9.92 22.88
CA GLY A 93 -15.84 8.65 22.93
C GLY A 93 -14.47 8.74 22.27
N LEU A 94 -14.38 9.44 21.13
CA LEU A 94 -13.11 9.66 20.43
C LEU A 94 -12.12 10.50 21.25
N GLN A 95 -12.60 11.46 22.06
CA GLN A 95 -11.75 12.28 22.93
C GLN A 95 -11.24 11.56 24.18
N GLN A 96 -11.87 10.45 24.60
CA GLN A 96 -11.37 9.64 25.72
C GLN A 96 -10.04 8.98 25.42
N HIS A 97 -9.74 8.75 24.15
CA HIS A 97 -8.48 8.21 23.67
C HIS A 97 -7.86 9.23 22.71
N PRO A 98 -7.18 10.28 23.21
CA PRO A 98 -6.62 11.31 22.35
C PRO A 98 -5.61 10.74 21.36
N ALA A 99 -5.59 11.27 20.13
CA ALA A 99 -4.73 10.78 19.07
C ALA A 99 -3.25 10.83 19.46
N SER A 100 -2.57 9.70 19.31
CA SER A 100 -1.14 9.60 19.46
C SER A 100 -0.41 10.07 18.20
N THR A 101 0.91 10.20 18.30
CA THR A 101 1.76 10.41 17.11
C THR A 101 1.63 9.22 16.15
N ALA A 102 1.54 8.00 16.65
CA ALA A 102 1.40 6.78 15.84
C ALA A 102 0.15 6.82 14.94
N ASP A 103 -0.99 7.29 15.46
CA ASP A 103 -2.24 7.42 14.68
C ASP A 103 -2.07 8.38 13.49
N ARG A 104 -1.36 9.49 13.71
CA ARG A 104 -1.06 10.48 12.67
C ARG A 104 -0.12 9.93 11.61
N TRP A 105 0.89 9.17 12.02
CA TRP A 105 1.82 8.50 11.12
C TRP A 105 1.08 7.47 10.28
N TYR A 106 0.29 6.61 10.91
CA TYR A 106 -0.52 5.60 10.22
C TYR A 106 -1.45 6.22 9.17
N ALA A 107 -2.18 7.28 9.53
CA ALA A 107 -3.09 7.96 8.61
C ALA A 107 -2.40 8.57 7.38
N LYS A 108 -1.14 9.01 7.50
CA LYS A 108 -0.38 9.55 6.36
C LYS A 108 0.29 8.46 5.53
N LEU A 109 0.89 7.47 6.20
CA LEU A 109 1.64 6.41 5.56
C LEU A 109 0.71 5.42 4.83
N SER A 110 -0.51 5.21 5.32
CA SER A 110 -1.49 4.32 4.66
C SER A 110 -1.76 4.70 3.20
N LEU A 111 -1.74 5.99 2.86
CA LEU A 111 -1.88 6.48 1.49
C LEU A 111 -0.60 6.33 0.66
N LEU A 112 0.58 6.44 1.28
CA LEU A 112 1.87 6.33 0.60
C LEU A 112 2.25 4.87 0.31
N ARG A 113 1.74 3.92 1.11
CA ARG A 113 1.98 2.48 0.96
C ARG A 113 1.74 1.97 -0.47
N PRO A 114 0.54 2.12 -1.08
CA PRO A 114 0.29 1.64 -2.44
C PRO A 114 1.15 2.38 -3.48
N LEU A 115 1.40 3.69 -3.29
CA LEU A 115 2.22 4.48 -4.21
C LEU A 115 3.67 3.99 -4.22
N LEU A 116 4.23 3.71 -3.05
CA LEU A 116 5.57 3.16 -2.91
C LEU A 116 5.67 1.81 -3.61
N ARG A 117 4.69 0.92 -3.39
CA ARG A 117 4.62 -0.36 -4.09
C ARG A 117 4.59 -0.19 -5.61
N PHE A 118 3.68 0.63 -6.14
CA PHE A 118 3.56 0.84 -7.59
C PHE A 118 4.82 1.47 -8.19
N SER A 119 5.53 2.33 -7.44
CA SER A 119 6.81 2.88 -7.88
C SER A 119 7.90 1.80 -8.04
N LEU A 120 7.97 0.84 -7.10
CA LEU A 120 8.90 -0.29 -7.19
C LEU A 120 8.50 -1.25 -8.33
N VAL A 121 7.20 -1.55 -8.49
CA VAL A 121 6.70 -2.34 -9.63
C VAL A 121 7.12 -1.68 -10.94
N PHE A 122 6.87 -0.38 -11.07
CA PHE A 122 7.23 0.38 -12.25
C PHE A 122 8.73 0.30 -12.53
N MET A 123 9.57 0.50 -11.51
CA MET A 123 11.02 0.40 -11.63
C MET A 123 11.47 -0.97 -12.16
N TRP A 124 10.98 -2.07 -11.57
CA TRP A 124 11.35 -3.43 -11.97
C TRP A 124 10.87 -3.78 -13.39
N LEU A 125 9.62 -3.45 -13.72
CA LEU A 125 9.07 -3.74 -15.04
C LEU A 125 9.69 -2.86 -16.13
N MET A 126 9.98 -1.59 -15.82
CA MET A 126 10.66 -0.71 -16.75
C MET A 126 12.11 -1.14 -16.98
N SER A 127 12.81 -1.64 -15.95
CA SER A 127 14.14 -2.25 -16.09
C SER A 127 14.12 -3.48 -17.02
N ALA A 128 13.14 -4.38 -16.83
CA ALA A 128 12.96 -5.52 -17.73
C ALA A 128 12.67 -5.09 -19.18
N LEU A 129 11.77 -4.12 -19.36
CA LEU A 129 11.37 -3.62 -20.67
C LEU A 129 12.53 -2.92 -21.39
N THR A 130 13.23 -2.02 -20.70
CA THR A 130 14.36 -1.29 -21.28
C THR A 130 15.49 -2.21 -21.68
N SER A 131 15.74 -3.29 -20.94
CA SER A 131 16.76 -4.30 -21.27
C SER A 131 16.40 -5.18 -22.48
N LEU A 132 15.11 -5.24 -22.88
CA LEU A 132 14.68 -5.92 -24.10
C LEU A 132 14.88 -5.07 -25.36
N LEU A 133 15.01 -3.75 -25.23
CA LEU A 133 15.06 -2.85 -26.37
C LEU A 133 16.39 -3.03 -27.13
N PRO A 134 16.37 -3.14 -28.48
CA PRO A 134 17.58 -3.43 -29.25
C PRO A 134 18.74 -2.44 -29.04
N TYR A 135 18.42 -1.16 -28.79
CA TYR A 135 19.43 -0.12 -28.64
C TYR A 135 20.16 -0.16 -27.29
N THR A 136 19.60 -0.78 -26.25
CA THR A 136 20.25 -0.94 -24.93
C THR A 136 21.01 -2.27 -24.80
N GLN A 137 20.72 -3.24 -25.68
CA GLN A 137 21.35 -4.57 -25.64
C GLN A 137 22.85 -4.50 -25.88
N ALA A 138 23.31 -3.65 -26.80
CA ALA A 138 24.73 -3.49 -27.09
C ALA A 138 25.51 -2.99 -25.85
N GLU A 139 24.98 -1.99 -25.15
CA GLU A 139 25.56 -1.46 -23.91
C GLU A 139 25.52 -2.52 -22.79
N SER A 140 24.39 -3.22 -22.67
CA SER A 140 24.22 -4.29 -21.67
C SER A 140 25.22 -5.43 -21.89
N TYR A 141 25.44 -5.84 -23.13
CA TYR A 141 26.43 -6.86 -23.48
C TYR A 141 27.85 -6.41 -23.19
N SER A 142 28.18 -5.15 -23.51
CA SER A 142 29.49 -4.57 -23.15
C SER A 142 29.71 -4.60 -21.64
N LEU A 143 28.73 -4.20 -20.84
CA LEU A 143 28.83 -4.23 -19.38
C LEU A 143 29.00 -5.66 -18.85
N LEU A 144 28.22 -6.63 -19.35
CA LEU A 144 28.35 -8.04 -18.96
C LEU A 144 29.73 -8.62 -19.31
N GLN A 145 30.29 -8.22 -20.46
CA GLN A 145 31.64 -8.60 -20.86
C GLN A 145 32.70 -7.98 -19.93
N GLN A 146 32.57 -6.70 -19.57
CA GLN A 146 33.48 -6.02 -18.64
C GLN A 146 33.44 -6.63 -17.22
N VAL A 147 32.27 -7.13 -16.80
CA VAL A 147 32.11 -7.88 -15.53
C VAL A 147 32.83 -9.24 -15.58
N GLY A 148 33.17 -9.74 -16.78
CA GLY A 148 33.87 -10.98 -17.01
C GLY A 148 32.97 -12.17 -17.34
N ILE A 149 31.72 -11.93 -17.79
CA ILE A 149 30.84 -13.01 -18.25
C ILE A 149 31.36 -13.57 -19.58
N PRO A 150 31.53 -14.90 -19.72
CA PRO A 150 31.95 -15.52 -20.97
C PRO A 150 31.00 -15.19 -22.13
N LEU A 151 31.53 -15.01 -23.35
CA LEU A 151 30.75 -14.64 -24.53
C LEU A 151 29.51 -15.52 -24.77
N VAL A 152 29.64 -16.83 -24.55
CA VAL A 152 28.54 -17.81 -24.70
C VAL A 152 27.42 -17.59 -23.67
N ALA A 153 27.75 -17.02 -22.51
CA ALA A 153 26.81 -16.79 -21.41
C ALA A 153 26.21 -15.38 -21.40
N ILE A 154 26.76 -14.40 -22.13
CA ILE A 154 26.27 -13.00 -22.11
C ILE A 154 24.78 -12.91 -22.45
N GLY A 155 24.36 -13.51 -23.57
CA GLY A 155 22.96 -13.54 -23.99
C GLY A 155 22.05 -14.19 -22.93
N PRO A 156 22.30 -15.46 -22.56
CA PRO A 156 21.55 -16.13 -21.50
C PRO A 156 21.48 -15.35 -20.18
N SER A 157 22.59 -14.71 -19.76
CA SER A 157 22.63 -13.89 -18.54
C SER A 157 21.76 -12.64 -18.65
N LEU A 158 21.76 -11.95 -19.80
CA LEU A 158 20.87 -10.80 -20.01
C LEU A 158 19.39 -11.22 -19.94
N TYR A 159 19.00 -12.28 -20.65
CA TYR A 159 17.62 -12.76 -20.62
C TYR A 159 17.21 -13.27 -19.24
N ALA A 160 18.12 -13.92 -18.50
CA ALA A 160 17.87 -14.31 -17.12
C ALA A 160 17.64 -13.08 -16.21
N ALA A 161 18.44 -12.02 -16.37
CA ALA A 161 18.24 -10.77 -15.64
C ALA A 161 16.90 -10.12 -16.00
N ILE A 162 16.53 -10.08 -17.27
CA ILE A 162 15.23 -9.54 -17.73
C ILE A 162 14.06 -10.32 -17.10
N LEU A 163 14.10 -11.64 -17.17
CA LEU A 163 13.07 -12.50 -16.58
C LEU A 163 12.98 -12.30 -15.07
N LEU A 164 14.12 -12.19 -14.38
CA LEU A 164 14.15 -11.94 -12.94
C LEU A 164 13.49 -10.59 -12.60
N ASN A 165 13.80 -9.53 -13.33
CA ASN A 165 13.17 -8.22 -13.15
C ASN A 165 11.64 -8.31 -13.37
N ALA A 166 11.20 -9.01 -14.42
CA ALA A 166 9.77 -9.17 -14.72
C ALA A 166 9.04 -9.98 -13.64
N ILE A 167 9.61 -11.10 -13.18
CA ILE A 167 9.03 -11.95 -12.12
C ILE A 167 8.88 -11.15 -10.82
N ILE A 168 9.90 -10.40 -10.43
CA ILE A 168 9.85 -9.54 -9.23
C ILE A 168 8.78 -8.46 -9.38
N GLY A 169 8.75 -7.74 -10.50
CA GLY A 169 7.78 -6.67 -10.74
C GLY A 169 6.33 -7.18 -10.75
N ILE A 170 6.07 -8.31 -11.42
CA ILE A 170 4.76 -8.96 -11.48
C ILE A 170 4.37 -9.52 -10.11
N GLY A 171 5.30 -10.19 -9.41
CA GLY A 171 5.08 -10.74 -8.08
C GLY A 171 4.68 -9.64 -7.08
N LEU A 172 5.34 -8.49 -7.15
CA LEU A 172 5.03 -7.33 -6.34
C LEU A 172 3.68 -6.68 -6.71
N LEU A 173 3.34 -6.63 -8.01
CA LEU A 173 2.07 -6.08 -8.50
C LEU A 173 0.86 -6.87 -7.95
N PHE A 174 0.93 -8.20 -7.98
CA PHE A 174 -0.16 -9.09 -7.55
C PHE A 174 -0.13 -9.46 -6.07
N ASN A 175 0.73 -8.84 -5.26
CA ASN A 175 0.85 -9.12 -3.82
C ASN A 175 1.17 -10.60 -3.53
N TYR A 176 1.85 -11.30 -4.45
CA TYR A 176 2.16 -12.71 -4.31
C TYR A 176 3.32 -12.88 -3.34
N GLN A 177 3.21 -13.74 -2.32
CA GLN A 177 4.29 -14.05 -1.37
C GLN A 177 5.13 -12.82 -0.93
N THR A 178 4.47 -11.76 -0.45
CA THR A 178 5.05 -10.43 -0.25
C THR A 178 6.39 -10.42 0.47
N LYS A 179 6.52 -11.16 1.58
CA LYS A 179 7.77 -11.23 2.37
C LYS A 179 8.94 -11.74 1.52
N ILE A 180 8.73 -12.78 0.71
CA ILE A 180 9.77 -13.36 -0.16
C ILE A 180 10.11 -12.39 -1.30
N ASN A 181 9.12 -11.72 -1.89
CA ASN A 181 9.36 -10.71 -2.92
C ASN A 181 10.22 -9.54 -2.41
N TYR A 182 10.03 -9.08 -1.17
CA TYR A 182 10.88 -8.03 -0.59
C TYR A 182 12.31 -8.49 -0.35
N ILE A 183 12.49 -9.70 0.19
CA ILE A 183 13.82 -10.28 0.43
C ILE A 183 14.54 -10.48 -0.90
N LEU A 184 13.86 -11.01 -1.92
CA LEU A 184 14.43 -11.24 -3.24
C LEU A 184 14.88 -9.93 -3.90
N GLN A 185 14.07 -8.87 -3.83
CA GLN A 185 14.45 -7.55 -4.34
C GLN A 185 15.74 -7.04 -3.69
N ALA A 186 15.79 -7.06 -2.35
CA ALA A 186 16.95 -6.60 -1.61
C ALA A 186 18.19 -7.46 -1.94
N ALA A 187 18.03 -8.79 -2.00
CA ALA A 187 19.11 -9.71 -2.34
C ALA A 187 19.67 -9.47 -3.74
N VAL A 188 18.81 -9.30 -4.75
CA VAL A 188 19.23 -9.00 -6.13
C VAL A 188 19.99 -7.68 -6.19
N ILE A 189 19.45 -6.64 -5.54
CA ILE A 189 20.09 -5.31 -5.52
C ILE A 189 21.47 -5.37 -4.87
N ILE A 190 21.56 -5.96 -3.67
CA ILE A 190 22.84 -6.10 -2.95
C ILE A 190 23.83 -6.93 -3.78
N PHE A 191 23.37 -8.04 -4.37
CA PHE A 191 24.23 -8.92 -5.17
C PHE A 191 24.89 -8.18 -6.34
N TYR A 192 24.11 -7.52 -7.21
CA TYR A 192 24.71 -6.84 -8.36
C TYR A 192 25.53 -5.62 -7.94
N MET A 193 25.15 -4.93 -6.85
CA MET A 193 25.95 -3.81 -6.31
C MET A 193 27.32 -4.29 -5.85
N LEU A 194 27.42 -5.46 -5.21
CA LEU A 194 28.71 -6.05 -4.82
C LEU A 194 29.55 -6.41 -6.05
N VAL A 195 28.94 -7.06 -7.06
CA VAL A 195 29.61 -7.39 -8.32
C VAL A 195 30.15 -6.13 -9.00
N ILE A 196 29.34 -5.08 -9.11
CA ILE A 196 29.75 -3.81 -9.71
C ILE A 196 30.82 -3.13 -8.88
N SER A 197 30.73 -3.14 -7.55
CA SER A 197 31.75 -2.53 -6.68
C SER A 197 33.13 -3.17 -6.85
N ILE A 198 33.18 -4.47 -7.17
CA ILE A 198 34.44 -5.21 -7.38
C ILE A 198 34.93 -5.06 -8.83
N LYS A 199 34.04 -5.21 -9.81
CA LYS A 199 34.40 -5.30 -11.23
C LYS A 199 34.41 -3.95 -11.95
N LEU A 200 33.51 -3.04 -11.58
CA LEU A 200 33.28 -1.75 -12.23
C LEU A 200 33.11 -0.62 -11.18
N PRO A 201 34.09 -0.39 -10.30
CA PRO A 201 33.96 0.57 -9.19
C PRO A 201 33.70 2.00 -9.65
N TYR A 202 34.09 2.36 -10.88
CA TYR A 202 33.84 3.68 -11.45
C TYR A 202 32.35 4.02 -11.59
N LEU A 203 31.46 3.01 -11.67
CA LEU A 203 30.00 3.21 -11.75
C LEU A 203 29.40 3.86 -10.48
N TRP A 204 30.16 3.94 -9.38
CA TRP A 204 29.79 4.73 -8.21
C TRP A 204 29.91 6.24 -8.45
N LEU A 205 30.80 6.67 -9.35
CA LEU A 205 31.12 8.06 -9.64
C LEU A 205 30.41 8.60 -10.89
N GLU A 206 29.64 7.75 -11.56
CA GLU A 206 28.84 8.13 -12.73
C GLU A 206 27.85 9.27 -12.37
N PRO A 207 27.74 10.34 -13.20
CA PRO A 207 26.92 11.52 -12.88
C PRO A 207 25.45 11.20 -12.62
N PHE A 208 24.91 10.15 -13.26
CA PHE A 208 23.53 9.71 -13.06
C PHE A 208 23.34 8.82 -11.82
N GLY A 209 24.42 8.48 -11.11
CA GLY A 209 24.42 7.73 -9.86
C GLY A 209 23.66 6.39 -9.90
N PRO A 210 23.88 5.52 -10.90
CA PRO A 210 23.12 4.28 -11.06
C PRO A 210 23.22 3.38 -9.82
N ILE A 211 24.38 3.33 -9.17
CA ILE A 211 24.62 2.52 -7.97
C ILE A 211 24.15 3.23 -6.70
N VAL A 212 24.40 4.54 -6.59
CA VAL A 212 24.02 5.34 -5.41
C VAL A 212 22.51 5.36 -5.22
N LYS A 213 21.72 5.41 -6.31
CA LYS A 213 20.25 5.35 -6.28
C LYS A 213 19.69 4.07 -5.67
N ASN A 214 20.46 3.00 -5.61
CA ASN A 214 20.01 1.74 -5.01
C ASN A 214 19.91 1.79 -3.49
N ILE A 215 20.64 2.68 -2.83
CA ILE A 215 20.57 2.86 -1.38
C ILE A 215 19.15 3.30 -0.94
N PRO A 216 18.57 4.40 -1.49
CA PRO A 216 17.20 4.77 -1.16
C PRO A 216 16.17 3.75 -1.66
N ILE A 217 16.45 2.99 -2.72
CA ILE A 217 15.58 1.89 -3.17
C ILE A 217 15.55 0.77 -2.13
N LEU A 218 16.70 0.37 -1.57
CA LEU A 218 16.77 -0.61 -0.48
C LEU A 218 16.00 -0.13 0.76
N MET A 219 16.13 1.14 1.12
CA MET A 219 15.34 1.72 2.22
C MET A 219 13.84 1.72 1.91
N SER A 220 13.46 1.97 0.66
CA SER A 220 12.06 1.91 0.21
C SER A 220 11.48 0.50 0.32
N ILE A 221 12.26 -0.51 -0.06
CA ILE A 221 11.90 -1.93 0.11
C ILE A 221 11.75 -2.26 1.59
N LEU A 222 12.67 -1.81 2.45
CA LEU A 222 12.60 -2.04 3.90
C LEU A 222 11.37 -1.38 4.52
N VAL A 223 11.09 -0.12 4.18
CA VAL A 223 9.88 0.60 4.63
C VAL A 223 8.65 -0.18 4.21
N LEU A 224 8.55 -0.58 2.94
CA LEU A 224 7.41 -1.35 2.47
C LEU A 224 7.32 -2.71 3.19
N TYR A 225 8.43 -3.43 3.38
CA TYR A 225 8.47 -4.67 4.14
C TYR A 225 7.87 -4.47 5.54
N THR A 226 8.32 -3.46 6.29
CA THR A 226 7.84 -3.18 7.67
C THR A 226 6.38 -2.74 7.74
N MET A 227 5.87 -2.08 6.70
CA MET A 227 4.47 -1.63 6.64
C MET A 227 3.49 -2.76 6.31
N GLU A 228 3.98 -3.90 5.85
CA GLU A 228 3.18 -5.02 5.35
C GLU A 228 3.43 -6.35 6.06
N SER A 229 4.48 -6.44 6.86
CA SER A 229 4.90 -7.62 7.60
C SER A 229 4.11 -7.88 8.86
#